data_AF-A0A2A9FGN8-F1
#
_entry.id   AF-A0A2A9FGN8-F1
#
_cell.length_a   1.000
_cell.length_b   1.000
_cell.length_c   1.000
_cell.angle_alpha   90.00
_cell.angle_beta   90.00
_cell.angle_gamma   90.00
#
_symmetry.space_group_name_H-M   'P 1'
#
loop_
_entity.id
_entity.type
_entity.pdbx_description
1 polymer ?
#
loop_
_entity_poly.entity_id
_entity_poly.type
_entity_poly.pdbx_seq_one_letter_code
_entity_poly.pdbx_strand_id
1 'polypeptide(L)'
;MTSTLSPPHADGPAARFAASHANELRERDEHRDRAARAVARMARDRPDKILLLSILGLEPAAETGAPGLESALAGYTRQVAELIGVPAEAVTCEVTDTATAYLGLTARTADLPQRDLMLVWDERLGWSVAIEPRGDDEPPVICRLGRQIAPPPATVAQFVADALRGSRHGQLSPVPARLDRAILAAQMTGSSA
;
A
#
# COMPACT_ATOMS: atom_id res chain seq x y z
N MET A 1 34.43 28.79 7.60
CA MET A 1 33.23 28.59 6.77
C MET A 1 32.81 27.15 6.91
N THR A 2 31.92 26.88 7.86
CA THR A 2 31.47 25.52 8.16
C THR A 2 30.05 25.42 7.67
N SER A 3 29.86 24.80 6.50
CA SER A 3 28.52 24.54 5.96
C SER A 3 27.87 23.45 6.78
N THR A 4 26.89 23.83 7.59
CA THR A 4 25.97 22.90 8.24
C THR A 4 25.11 22.26 7.15
N LEU A 5 25.33 20.97 6.89
CA LEU A 5 24.41 20.15 6.09
C LEU A 5 23.09 20.02 6.87
N SER A 6 22.02 20.64 6.37
CA SER A 6 20.66 20.37 6.85
C SER A 6 20.30 18.89 6.62
N PRO A 7 19.59 18.25 7.56
CA PRO A 7 19.09 16.90 7.35
C PRO A 7 18.06 16.86 6.20
N PRO A 8 17.97 15.76 5.44
CA PRO A 8 16.96 15.60 4.39
C PRO A 8 15.56 15.71 5.03
N HIS A 9 14.78 16.69 4.59
CA HIS A 9 13.41 16.88 5.06
C HIS A 9 12.53 15.70 4.63
N ALA A 10 12.05 14.92 5.60
CA ALA A 10 11.02 13.90 5.45
C ALA A 10 9.61 14.48 5.21
N ASP A 11 9.53 15.70 4.65
CA ASP A 11 8.38 16.61 4.75
C ASP A 11 7.88 17.05 3.36
N GLY A 12 8.00 16.14 2.38
CA GLY A 12 7.56 16.35 0.99
C GLY A 12 6.04 16.15 0.84
N PRO A 13 5.40 16.78 -0.18
CA PRO A 13 3.96 16.62 -0.44
C PRO A 13 3.50 15.16 -0.53
N ALA A 14 4.25 14.30 -1.21
CA ALA A 14 3.96 12.86 -1.30
C ALA A 14 3.94 12.13 0.06
N ALA A 15 4.81 12.52 0.99
CA ALA A 15 4.78 12.00 2.36
C ALA A 15 3.55 12.50 3.12
N ARG A 16 3.11 13.73 2.86
CA ARG A 16 1.88 14.31 3.44
C ARG A 16 0.61 13.71 2.88
N PHE A 17 0.55 13.39 1.58
CA PHE A 17 -0.58 12.67 1.00
C PHE A 17 -0.67 11.25 1.55
N ALA A 18 0.46 10.52 1.56
CA ALA A 18 0.51 9.21 2.20
C ALA A 18 0.06 9.28 3.67
N ALA A 19 0.57 10.27 4.44
CA ALA A 19 0.19 10.47 5.84
C ALA A 19 -1.27 10.93 6.04
N SER A 20 -1.81 11.81 5.19
CA SER A 20 -3.20 12.30 5.26
C SER A 20 -4.17 11.18 4.94
N HIS A 21 -3.91 10.44 3.85
CA HIS A 21 -4.69 9.27 3.50
C HIS A 21 -4.54 8.16 4.55
N ALA A 22 -3.37 8.00 5.17
CA ALA A 22 -3.20 7.10 6.31
C ALA A 22 -4.04 7.52 7.52
N ASN A 23 -4.16 8.81 7.79
CA ASN A 23 -4.86 9.31 8.97
C ASN A 23 -6.39 9.22 8.80
N GLU A 24 -6.92 9.64 7.65
CA GLU A 24 -8.34 9.49 7.30
C GLU A 24 -8.76 8.01 7.28
N LEU A 25 -7.86 7.15 6.78
CA LEU A 25 -8.11 5.71 6.74
C LEU A 25 -8.08 5.10 8.14
N ARG A 26 -7.13 5.47 9.01
CA ARG A 26 -7.12 5.03 10.43
C ARG A 26 -8.40 5.45 11.15
N GLU A 27 -8.86 6.68 10.95
CA GLU A 27 -10.10 7.16 11.56
C GLU A 27 -11.32 6.36 11.09
N ARG A 28 -11.38 6.05 9.79
CA ARG A 28 -12.44 5.24 9.18
C ARG A 28 -12.40 3.78 9.62
N ASP A 29 -11.22 3.17 9.65
CA ASP A 29 -11.01 1.79 10.05
C ASP A 29 -11.28 1.63 11.53
N GLU A 30 -10.79 2.52 12.40
CA GLU A 30 -11.09 2.52 13.83
C GLU A 30 -12.59 2.64 14.11
N HIS A 31 -13.29 3.47 13.33
CA HIS A 31 -14.74 3.62 13.44
C HIS A 31 -15.46 2.32 13.04
N ARG A 32 -15.05 1.71 11.92
CA ARG A 32 -15.58 0.44 11.41
C ARG A 32 -15.31 -0.72 12.37
N ASP A 33 -14.11 -0.79 12.92
CA ASP A 33 -13.67 -1.78 13.91
C ASP A 33 -14.44 -1.66 15.24
N ARG A 34 -14.67 -0.42 15.69
CA ARG A 34 -15.47 -0.15 16.89
C ARG A 34 -16.92 -0.57 16.68
N ALA A 35 -17.48 -0.32 15.50
CA ALA A 35 -18.82 -0.78 15.12
C ALA A 35 -18.89 -2.31 15.04
N ALA A 36 -17.93 -2.96 14.39
CA ALA A 36 -17.84 -4.42 14.30
C ALA A 36 -17.76 -5.08 15.69
N ARG A 37 -16.93 -4.55 16.59
CA ARG A 37 -16.79 -5.03 17.98
C ARG A 37 -18.03 -4.78 18.83
N ALA A 38 -18.78 -3.70 18.57
CA ALA A 38 -20.03 -3.43 19.26
C ALA A 38 -21.10 -4.44 18.83
N VAL A 39 -21.23 -4.69 17.54
CA VAL A 39 -22.22 -5.60 16.96
C VAL A 39 -21.92 -7.06 17.28
N ALA A 40 -20.65 -7.47 17.20
CA ALA A 40 -20.23 -8.80 17.60
C ALA A 40 -20.49 -9.12 19.08
N ARG A 41 -20.54 -8.09 19.96
CA ARG A 41 -20.93 -8.24 21.38
C ARG A 41 -22.45 -8.38 21.58
N MET A 42 -23.25 -7.90 20.63
CA MET A 42 -24.71 -7.99 20.67
C MET A 42 -25.23 -9.32 20.09
N ALA A 43 -24.39 -10.03 19.33
CA ALA A 43 -24.73 -11.32 18.75
C ALA A 43 -24.92 -12.38 19.85
N ARG A 44 -25.97 -13.20 19.70
CA ARG A 44 -26.31 -14.27 20.65
C ARG A 44 -25.46 -15.52 20.44
N ASP A 45 -25.08 -15.78 19.19
CA ASP A 45 -24.28 -16.91 18.77
C ASP A 45 -23.47 -16.57 17.50
N ARG A 46 -22.66 -17.54 17.04
CA ARG A 46 -21.78 -17.36 15.88
C ARG A 46 -22.54 -17.14 14.56
N PRO A 47 -23.62 -17.89 14.24
CA PRO A 47 -24.49 -17.60 13.09
C PRO A 47 -25.06 -16.18 13.12
N ASP A 48 -25.56 -15.74 14.27
CA ASP A 48 -26.13 -14.41 14.47
C ASP A 48 -25.06 -13.32 14.26
N LYS A 49 -23.84 -13.54 14.75
CA LYS A 49 -22.69 -12.65 14.51
C LYS A 49 -22.36 -12.51 13.02
N ILE A 50 -22.34 -13.62 12.28
CA ILE A 50 -22.04 -13.61 10.84
C ILE A 50 -23.12 -12.81 10.10
N LEU A 51 -24.39 -13.08 10.39
CA LEU A 51 -25.51 -12.36 9.78
C LEU A 51 -25.43 -10.85 10.03
N LEU A 52 -25.17 -10.44 11.28
CA LEU A 52 -25.10 -9.02 11.65
C LEU A 52 -23.91 -8.30 11.00
N LEU A 53 -22.76 -8.97 10.88
CA LEU A 53 -21.61 -8.41 10.16
C LEU A 53 -21.91 -8.29 8.66
N SER A 54 -22.55 -9.28 8.04
CA SER A 54 -22.95 -9.22 6.62
C SER A 54 -23.95 -8.10 6.31
N ILE A 55 -24.92 -7.83 7.22
CA ILE A 55 -25.86 -6.70 7.07
C ILE A 55 -25.11 -5.36 6.99
N LEU A 56 -23.94 -5.25 7.63
CA LEU A 56 -23.09 -4.07 7.63
C LEU A 56 -21.98 -4.13 6.56
N GLY A 57 -21.97 -5.15 5.70
CA GLY A 57 -20.91 -5.37 4.71
C GLY A 57 -19.54 -5.65 5.34
N LEU A 58 -19.51 -6.29 6.51
CA LEU A 58 -18.30 -6.66 7.25
C LEU A 58 -18.07 -8.17 7.14
N GLU A 59 -16.85 -8.57 6.80
CA GLU A 59 -16.46 -9.99 6.81
C GLU A 59 -15.98 -10.41 8.21
N PRO A 60 -16.33 -11.62 8.68
CA PRO A 60 -15.84 -12.11 9.96
C PRO A 60 -14.32 -12.30 9.90
N ALA A 61 -13.60 -11.70 10.86
CA ALA A 61 -12.16 -11.86 10.98
C ALA A 61 -11.79 -13.35 10.99
N ALA A 62 -11.04 -13.78 9.97
CA ALA A 62 -10.66 -15.18 9.78
C ALA A 62 -9.91 -15.69 11.03
N GLU A 63 -10.40 -16.78 11.60
CA GLU A 63 -9.83 -17.40 12.80
C GLU A 63 -8.54 -18.15 12.45
N THR A 64 -7.46 -17.77 13.12
CA THR A 64 -6.12 -18.40 13.29
C THR A 64 -5.65 -19.46 12.28
N GLY A 65 -4.66 -19.09 11.44
CA GLY A 65 -3.87 -20.04 10.65
C GLY A 65 -2.77 -19.46 9.76
N ALA A 66 -2.90 -18.20 9.32
CA ALA A 66 -1.89 -17.43 8.58
C ALA A 66 -2.08 -15.94 8.89
N PRO A 67 -1.05 -15.08 8.81
CA PRO A 67 -1.28 -13.64 8.90
C PRO A 67 -2.30 -13.24 7.83
N GLY A 68 -3.36 -12.53 8.23
CA GLY A 68 -4.33 -12.00 7.29
C GLY A 68 -3.65 -11.10 6.24
N LEU A 69 -4.28 -10.93 5.08
CA LEU A 69 -3.72 -10.15 3.97
C LEU A 69 -3.20 -8.78 4.42
N GLU A 70 -3.91 -8.11 5.33
CA GLU A 70 -3.50 -6.83 5.89
C GLU A 70 -2.14 -6.89 6.61
N SER A 71 -1.93 -7.89 7.48
CA SER A 71 -0.65 -8.06 8.18
C SER A 71 0.48 -8.44 7.24
N ALA A 72 0.20 -9.31 6.26
CA ALA A 72 1.17 -9.71 5.25
C ALA A 72 1.57 -8.53 4.36
N LEU A 73 0.60 -7.73 3.91
CA LEU A 73 0.81 -6.53 3.12
C LEU A 73 1.62 -5.49 3.91
N ALA A 74 1.24 -5.21 5.17
CA ALA A 74 1.96 -4.26 6.02
C ALA A 74 3.43 -4.69 6.27
N GLY A 75 3.68 -5.99 6.44
CA GLY A 75 5.04 -6.52 6.59
C GLY A 75 5.86 -6.41 5.30
N TYR A 76 5.23 -6.70 4.16
CA TYR A 76 5.86 -6.62 2.85
C TYR A 76 6.17 -5.16 2.43
N THR A 77 5.22 -4.25 2.60
CA THR A 77 5.40 -2.83 2.27
C THR A 77 6.43 -2.14 3.16
N ARG A 78 6.56 -2.55 4.43
CA ARG A 78 7.64 -2.10 5.32
C ARG A 78 9.02 -2.47 4.78
N GLN A 79 9.21 -3.72 4.36
CA GLN A 79 10.49 -4.17 3.79
C GLN A 79 10.82 -3.41 2.50
N VAL A 80 9.82 -3.18 1.64
CA VAL A 80 10.00 -2.35 0.45
C VAL A 80 10.42 -0.94 0.83
N ALA A 81 9.71 -0.31 1.79
CA ALA A 81 9.97 1.05 2.26
C ALA A 81 11.39 1.21 2.81
N GLU A 82 11.84 0.25 3.63
CA GLU A 82 13.21 0.21 4.16
C GLU A 82 14.26 0.19 3.04
N LEU A 83 14.06 -0.65 2.02
CA LEU A 83 15.00 -0.78 0.89
C LEU A 83 15.07 0.46 0.00
N ILE A 84 13.96 1.21 -0.13
CA ILE A 84 13.91 2.43 -0.95
C ILE A 84 14.13 3.71 -0.13
N GLY A 85 14.36 3.59 1.18
CA GLY A 85 14.60 4.73 2.07
C GLY A 85 13.37 5.60 2.33
N VAL A 86 12.16 5.03 2.24
CA VAL A 86 10.91 5.72 2.56
C VAL A 86 10.58 5.50 4.04
N PRO A 87 10.31 6.57 4.81
CA PRO A 87 9.96 6.46 6.22
C PRO A 87 8.60 5.75 6.38
N ALA A 88 8.42 5.01 7.49
CA ALA A 88 7.21 4.22 7.72
C ALA A 88 5.94 5.07 7.78
N GLU A 89 6.07 6.35 8.16
CA GLU A 89 5.00 7.34 8.20
C GLU A 89 4.48 7.72 6.80
N ALA A 90 5.30 7.51 5.77
CA ALA A 90 4.95 7.73 4.36
C ALA A 90 4.47 6.45 3.66
N VAL A 91 4.08 5.43 4.43
CA VAL A 91 3.53 4.16 3.94
C VAL A 91 2.09 4.00 4.42
N THR A 92 1.19 3.69 3.49
CA THR A 92 -0.23 3.43 3.76
C THR A 92 -0.63 2.13 3.11
N CYS A 93 -1.43 1.32 3.79
CA CYS A 93 -2.03 0.10 3.25
C CYS A 93 -3.54 0.15 3.52
N GLU A 94 -4.33 -0.32 2.56
CA GLU A 94 -5.77 -0.47 2.67
C GLU A 94 -6.15 -1.89 2.25
N VAL A 95 -6.99 -2.56 3.02
CA VAL A 95 -7.59 -3.85 2.63
C VAL A 95 -9.10 -3.77 2.77
N THR A 96 -9.76 -3.30 1.71
CA THR A 96 -11.22 -3.22 1.62
C THR A 96 -11.73 -4.18 0.52
N ASP A 97 -12.60 -3.70 -0.37
CA ASP A 97 -13.04 -4.43 -1.55
C ASP A 97 -11.87 -4.70 -2.51
N THR A 98 -10.85 -3.85 -2.48
CA THR A 98 -9.55 -4.05 -3.14
C THR A 98 -8.42 -3.73 -2.15
N ALA A 99 -7.38 -4.56 -2.10
CA ALA A 99 -6.20 -4.26 -1.30
C ALA A 99 -5.21 -3.39 -2.09
N THR A 100 -4.76 -2.30 -1.48
CA THR A 100 -3.83 -1.33 -2.09
C THR A 100 -2.78 -0.86 -1.07
N ALA A 101 -1.63 -0.39 -1.56
CA ALA A 101 -0.64 0.29 -0.73
C ALA A 101 0.00 1.46 -1.47
N TYR A 102 0.38 2.49 -0.71
CA TYR A 102 0.93 3.75 -1.20
C TYR A 102 2.19 4.08 -0.42
N LEU A 103 3.27 4.39 -1.13
CA LEU A 103 4.54 4.82 -0.55
C LEU A 103 4.96 6.14 -1.21
N GLY A 104 5.06 7.21 -0.42
CA GLY A 104 5.52 8.51 -0.90
C GLY A 104 7.03 8.50 -1.20
N LEU A 105 7.43 8.69 -2.46
CA LEU A 105 8.84 8.72 -2.83
C LEU A 105 9.42 10.11 -2.52
N THR A 106 10.51 10.15 -1.75
CA THR A 106 11.20 11.40 -1.39
C THR A 106 12.05 11.97 -2.53
N ALA A 107 12.31 11.17 -3.57
CA ALA A 107 13.14 11.55 -4.71
C ALA A 107 12.32 12.20 -5.84
N ARG A 108 12.81 13.34 -6.33
CA ARG A 108 12.34 13.97 -7.57
C ARG A 108 13.15 13.43 -8.74
N THR A 109 12.51 12.94 -9.80
CA THR A 109 13.19 12.61 -11.06
C THR A 109 13.76 13.87 -11.71
N ALA A 110 14.95 13.79 -12.31
CA ALA A 110 15.56 14.90 -13.06
C ALA A 110 14.64 15.42 -14.19
N ASP A 111 13.82 14.54 -14.77
CA ASP A 111 12.89 14.85 -15.86
C ASP A 111 11.59 15.53 -15.39
N LEU A 112 11.24 15.43 -14.10
CA LEU A 112 10.01 16.00 -13.52
C LEU A 112 10.29 16.66 -12.15
N PRO A 113 11.09 17.74 -12.10
CA PRO A 113 11.51 18.35 -10.84
C PRO A 113 10.35 18.94 -10.01
N GLN A 114 9.20 19.17 -10.62
CA GLN A 114 8.01 19.78 -9.99
C GLN A 114 6.86 18.80 -9.70
N ARG A 115 7.11 17.49 -9.78
CA ARG A 115 6.11 16.47 -9.48
C ARG A 115 6.67 15.49 -8.48
N ASP A 116 5.98 15.37 -7.36
CA ASP A 116 6.27 14.36 -6.37
C ASP A 116 5.72 13.01 -6.86
N LEU A 117 6.46 11.95 -6.59
CA LEU A 117 6.17 10.61 -7.08
C LEU A 117 5.71 9.73 -5.93
N MET A 118 4.92 8.73 -6.26
CA MET A 118 4.52 7.69 -5.34
C MET A 118 4.71 6.31 -5.98
N LEU A 119 4.99 5.34 -5.13
CA LEU A 119 4.95 3.94 -5.48
C LEU A 119 3.61 3.37 -4.99
N VAL A 120 2.84 2.82 -5.93
CA VAL A 120 1.49 2.29 -5.70
C VAL A 120 1.50 0.79 -5.95
N TRP A 121 0.93 0.03 -5.02
CA TRP A 121 0.62 -1.38 -5.17
C TRP A 121 -0.89 -1.58 -5.17
N ASP A 122 -1.36 -2.44 -6.07
CA ASP A 122 -2.75 -2.88 -6.13
C ASP A 122 -2.79 -4.40 -6.30
N GLU A 123 -3.67 -5.09 -5.55
CA GLU A 123 -3.72 -6.55 -5.51
C GLU A 123 -4.01 -7.23 -6.86
N ARG A 124 -4.58 -6.48 -7.80
CA ARG A 124 -4.88 -6.94 -9.16
C ARG A 124 -3.77 -6.54 -10.11
N LEU A 125 -3.10 -5.43 -9.86
CA LEU A 125 -2.30 -4.73 -10.84
C LEU A 125 -0.79 -4.75 -10.55
N GLY A 126 -0.40 -5.07 -9.32
CA GLY A 126 0.98 -5.08 -8.85
C GLY A 126 1.54 -3.67 -8.64
N TRP A 127 2.86 -3.54 -8.72
CA TRP A 127 3.58 -2.30 -8.41
C TRP A 127 3.67 -1.34 -9.60
N SER A 128 3.42 -0.05 -9.35
CA SER A 128 3.60 1.01 -10.32
C SER A 128 4.17 2.28 -9.68
N VAL A 129 4.97 3.03 -10.46
CA VAL A 129 5.33 4.40 -10.09
C VAL A 129 4.32 5.33 -10.72
N ALA A 130 3.73 6.20 -9.92
CA ALA A 130 2.76 7.19 -10.35
C ALA A 130 3.16 8.59 -9.88
N ILE A 131 2.60 9.59 -10.55
CA ILE A 131 2.62 10.98 -10.06
C ILE A 131 1.63 11.08 -8.91
N GLU A 132 1.99 11.82 -7.86
CA GLU A 132 1.04 12.16 -6.81
C GLU A 132 -0.22 12.83 -7.39
N PRO A 133 -1.41 12.29 -7.11
CA PRO A 133 -2.66 12.90 -7.56
C PRO A 133 -2.86 14.24 -6.86
N ARG A 134 -3.53 15.17 -7.55
CA ARG A 134 -3.94 16.44 -6.95
C ARG A 134 -5.40 16.31 -6.51
N GLY A 135 -5.63 16.11 -5.21
CA GLY A 135 -6.97 15.87 -4.69
C GLY A 135 -7.38 14.40 -4.86
N ASP A 136 -8.64 14.16 -5.23
CA ASP A 136 -9.26 12.81 -5.23
C ASP A 136 -9.11 12.04 -6.56
N ASP A 137 -8.31 12.55 -7.51
CA ASP A 137 -8.11 11.91 -8.81
C ASP A 137 -7.23 10.64 -8.71
N GLU A 138 -7.40 9.70 -9.66
CA GLU A 138 -6.53 8.53 -9.74
C GLU A 138 -5.09 8.93 -10.08
N PRO A 139 -4.05 8.39 -9.39
CA PRO A 139 -2.66 8.74 -9.64
C PRO A 139 -2.25 8.44 -11.09
N PRO A 140 -1.73 9.43 -11.85
CA PRO A 140 -1.24 9.18 -13.20
C PRO A 140 -0.03 8.23 -13.20
N VAL A 141 -0.22 7.01 -13.70
CA VAL A 141 0.83 5.98 -13.75
C VAL A 141 1.91 6.33 -14.79
N ILE A 142 3.18 6.29 -14.37
CA ILE A 142 4.35 6.52 -15.22
C ILE A 142 4.86 5.20 -15.80
N CYS A 143 5.02 4.18 -14.94
CA CYS A 143 5.48 2.86 -15.33
C CYS A 143 5.00 1.80 -14.33
N ARG A 144 5.05 0.53 -14.75
CA ARG A 144 4.59 -0.62 -13.97
C ARG A 144 5.63 -1.73 -13.99
N LEU A 145 5.82 -2.35 -12.83
CA LEU A 145 6.69 -3.50 -12.64
C LEU A 145 6.01 -4.79 -13.12
N GLY A 146 6.17 -5.10 -14.41
CA GLY A 146 5.91 -6.42 -14.98
C GLY A 146 4.57 -7.08 -14.58
N ARG A 147 4.57 -8.42 -14.49
CA ARG A 147 3.36 -9.23 -14.21
C ARG A 147 3.29 -9.81 -12.79
N GLN A 148 4.30 -9.57 -11.96
CA GLN A 148 4.32 -10.10 -10.60
C GLN A 148 3.55 -9.16 -9.68
N ILE A 149 2.54 -9.68 -8.99
CA ILE A 149 1.73 -8.89 -8.04
C ILE A 149 2.56 -8.57 -6.79
N ALA A 150 3.21 -9.57 -6.19
CA ALA A 150 4.06 -9.41 -5.01
C ALA A 150 5.48 -10.00 -5.25
N PRO A 151 6.32 -9.35 -6.08
CA PRO A 151 7.70 -9.78 -6.31
C PRO A 151 8.56 -9.65 -5.03
N PRO A 152 9.81 -10.13 -5.01
CA PRO A 152 10.72 -9.87 -3.89
C PRO A 152 10.93 -8.36 -3.66
N PRO A 153 11.03 -7.86 -2.40
CA PRO A 153 11.19 -6.44 -2.10
C PRO A 153 12.37 -5.77 -2.83
N ALA A 154 13.49 -6.49 -2.96
CA ALA A 154 14.66 -6.01 -3.71
C ALA A 154 14.37 -5.75 -5.19
N THR A 155 13.45 -6.51 -5.81
CA THR A 155 13.02 -6.30 -7.20
C THR A 155 12.22 -5.00 -7.32
N VAL A 156 11.38 -4.69 -6.34
CA VAL A 156 10.64 -3.43 -6.28
C VAL A 156 11.59 -2.25 -6.09
N ALA A 157 12.58 -2.39 -5.21
CA ALA A 157 13.56 -1.34 -4.96
C ALA A 157 14.40 -1.03 -6.22
N GLN A 158 14.85 -2.05 -6.94
CA GLN A 158 15.55 -1.88 -8.22
C GLN A 158 14.68 -1.19 -9.26
N PHE A 159 13.41 -1.59 -9.36
CA PHE A 159 12.44 -0.96 -10.24
C PHE A 159 12.24 0.54 -9.94
N VAL A 160 12.12 0.91 -8.67
CA VAL A 160 12.05 2.32 -8.26
C VAL A 160 13.32 3.06 -8.66
N ALA A 161 14.50 2.49 -8.42
CA ALA A 161 15.77 3.10 -8.80
C ALA A 161 15.92 3.29 -10.32
N ASP A 162 15.42 2.35 -11.13
CA ASP A 162 15.40 2.45 -12.59
C ASP A 162 14.43 3.56 -13.06
N ALA A 163 13.23 3.61 -12.48
CA ALA A 163 12.23 4.64 -12.78
C ALA A 163 12.75 6.04 -12.42
N LEU A 164 13.41 6.20 -11.28
CA LEU A 164 14.00 7.46 -10.84
C LEU A 164 15.16 7.93 -11.75
N ARG A 165 15.85 7.01 -12.42
CA ARG A 165 16.89 7.29 -13.42
C ARG A 165 16.33 7.56 -14.83
N GLY A 166 15.01 7.66 -14.99
CA GLY A 166 14.36 7.91 -16.28
C GLY A 166 14.24 6.68 -17.17
N SER A 167 14.60 5.49 -16.68
CA SER A 167 14.40 4.24 -17.42
C SER A 167 12.93 3.85 -17.36
N ARG A 168 12.16 4.25 -18.38
CA ARG A 168 10.75 3.89 -18.53
C ARG A 168 10.61 2.44 -18.99
N HIS A 169 10.96 1.49 -18.14
CA HIS A 169 10.57 0.10 -18.34
C HIS A 169 9.15 -0.07 -17.82
N GLY A 170 8.15 0.14 -18.69
CA GLY A 170 6.75 0.04 -18.31
C GLY A 170 5.87 -0.31 -19.49
N GLN A 171 5.47 -1.57 -19.57
CA GLN A 171 4.41 -2.01 -20.48
C GLN A 171 3.10 -1.95 -19.70
N LEU A 172 2.12 -1.17 -20.19
CA LEU A 172 0.74 -1.17 -19.67
C LEU A 172 0.18 -2.59 -19.91
N SER A 173 0.30 -3.46 -18.91
CA SER A 173 -0.15 -4.85 -19.02
C SER A 173 -1.63 -4.95 -18.63
N PRO A 174 -2.39 -5.85 -19.28
CA PRO A 174 -3.81 -6.05 -18.97
C PRO A 174 -4.01 -6.57 -17.54
N VAL A 175 -5.14 -6.17 -16.94
CA VAL A 175 -5.60 -6.55 -15.60
C VAL A 175 -5.69 -8.07 -15.48
N PRO A 176 -4.88 -8.75 -14.65
CA PRO A 176 -5.08 -10.15 -14.35
C PRO A 176 -6.37 -10.41 -13.55
N ALA A 177 -6.87 -11.64 -13.66
CA ALA A 177 -8.06 -12.10 -12.94
C ALA A 177 -7.86 -12.03 -11.42
N ARG A 178 -8.98 -11.92 -10.68
CA ARG A 178 -9.05 -11.83 -9.22
C ARG A 178 -8.15 -12.92 -8.59
N LEU A 179 -7.08 -12.52 -7.91
CA LEU A 179 -6.18 -13.44 -7.23
C LEU A 179 -6.79 -13.90 -5.90
N ASP A 180 -6.50 -15.13 -5.49
CA ASP A 180 -6.85 -15.59 -4.15
C ASP A 180 -6.02 -14.82 -3.10
N ARG A 181 -6.70 -14.10 -2.20
CA ARG A 181 -6.07 -13.27 -1.16
C ARG A 181 -5.23 -14.08 -0.18
N ALA A 182 -5.55 -15.36 0.05
CA ALA A 182 -4.74 -16.23 0.90
C ALA A 182 -3.41 -16.60 0.21
N ILE A 183 -3.44 -16.86 -1.10
CA ILE A 183 -2.23 -17.10 -1.90
C ILE A 183 -1.36 -15.84 -1.90
N LEU A 184 -1.97 -14.67 -2.05
CA LEU A 184 -1.26 -13.39 -2.05
C LEU A 184 -0.56 -13.10 -0.71
N ALA A 185 -1.25 -13.33 0.42
CA ALA A 185 -0.67 -13.20 1.75
C ALA A 185 0.52 -14.16 1.95
N ALA A 186 0.41 -15.40 1.47
CA ALA A 186 1.50 -16.38 1.53
C ALA A 186 2.72 -15.94 0.70
N GLN A 187 2.50 -15.40 -0.51
CA GLN A 187 3.58 -14.86 -1.35
C GLN A 187 4.32 -13.71 -0.66
N MET A 188 3.59 -12.75 -0.11
CA MET A 188 4.17 -11.62 0.62
C MET A 188 5.02 -12.05 1.81
N THR A 189 4.61 -13.11 2.51
CA THR A 189 5.34 -13.66 3.66
C THR A 189 6.58 -14.46 3.22
N GLY A 190 6.50 -15.17 2.09
CA GLY A 190 7.61 -15.96 1.54
C GLY A 190 8.69 -15.15 0.82
N SER A 191 8.37 -13.92 0.40
CA SER A 191 9.30 -13.01 -0.29
C SER A 191 10.30 -12.31 0.63
N SER A 192 10.32 -12.60 1.93
CA SER A 192 11.21 -12.02 2.95
C SER A 192 12.67 -12.54 2.95
N ALA A 193 13.19 -13.04 1.82
CA ALA A 193 14.53 -13.62 1.73
C ALA A 193 15.52 -12.74 0.96
#